data_AF-A0AAD5S633-F1
#
_entry.id   AF-A0AAD5S633-F1
#
_cell.length_a   1.000
_cell.length_b   1.000
_cell.length_c   1.000
_cell.angle_alpha   90.00
_cell.angle_beta   90.00
_cell.angle_gamma   90.00
#
_symmetry.space_group_name_H-M   'P 1'
#
loop_
_entity.id
_entity.type
_entity.pdbx_description
1 polymer ?
#
loop_
_entity_poly.entity_id
_entity_poly.type
_entity_poly.pdbx_seq_one_letter_code
_entity_poly.pdbx_strand_id
1 'polypeptide(L)'
;MRPTALLVFLLGVFAPAMARLSKDQIVSRLGDLTVTAAKLVTPAQQINLINGVLIVSNAGPLHTVVTGLKGVAEGFTTATTALAGTGRFSNPTSAEDIHNALNRYTIVQARLLNELRKKAGLLARIFSLVGTPTTDGLEELRKGTNAFTLEIIKLVQPFNQKSEIVNVYASSQEAIAQTIKARSVCPLI
;
A
#
# COMPACT_ATOMS: atom_id res chain seq x y z
N MET A 1 65.83 13.37 1.31
CA MET A 1 64.66 13.93 0.58
C MET A 1 64.00 12.76 -0.14
N ARG A 2 62.76 12.31 0.08
CA ARG A 2 61.57 12.79 0.80
C ARG A 2 60.84 11.55 1.40
N PRO A 3 60.24 11.62 2.60
CA PRO A 3 59.31 10.59 3.07
C PRO A 3 57.90 10.89 2.53
N THR A 4 57.31 9.97 1.76
CA THR A 4 55.89 10.01 1.38
C THR A 4 55.07 9.32 2.48
N ALA A 5 54.46 10.14 3.33
CA ALA A 5 53.51 9.70 4.35
C ALA A 5 52.21 9.19 3.69
N LEU A 6 51.86 7.95 4.02
CA LEU A 6 50.64 7.27 3.63
C LEU A 6 49.52 7.73 4.57
N LEU A 7 48.59 8.57 4.10
CA LEU A 7 47.46 9.04 4.89
C LEU A 7 46.21 8.22 4.52
N VAL A 8 45.98 7.13 5.24
CA VAL A 8 44.77 6.31 5.14
C VAL A 8 43.66 6.99 5.93
N PHE A 9 42.72 7.61 5.22
CA PHE A 9 41.50 8.17 5.79
C PHE A 9 40.52 7.01 6.07
N LEU A 10 40.46 6.59 7.33
CA LEU A 10 39.53 5.56 7.79
C LEU A 10 38.15 6.21 7.97
N LEU A 11 37.37 6.29 6.88
CA LEU A 11 35.95 6.61 6.93
C LEU A 11 35.24 5.45 7.66
N GLY A 12 35.06 5.61 8.96
CA GLY A 12 34.15 4.78 9.73
C GLY A 12 32.75 4.94 9.14
N VAL A 13 32.29 3.90 8.42
CA VAL A 13 30.91 3.81 7.96
C VAL A 13 30.06 3.74 9.22
N PHE A 14 29.46 4.87 9.59
CA PHE A 14 28.39 4.92 10.58
C PHE A 14 27.20 4.20 9.95
N ALA A 15 27.16 2.87 10.07
CA ALA A 15 25.99 2.12 9.72
C ALA A 15 24.86 2.66 10.62
N PRO A 16 23.78 3.23 10.07
CA PRO A 16 22.64 3.56 10.91
C PRO A 16 22.19 2.24 11.53
N ALA A 17 22.34 2.13 12.85
CA ALA A 17 21.71 1.06 13.59
C ALA A 17 20.21 1.22 13.35
N MET A 18 19.65 0.44 12.42
CA MET A 18 18.23 0.49 12.10
C MET A 18 17.49 0.15 13.39
N ALA A 19 16.85 1.14 13.99
CA ALA A 19 16.04 0.95 15.17
C ALA A 19 14.95 -0.07 14.80
N ARG A 20 14.94 -1.20 15.51
CA ARG A 20 13.93 -2.25 15.33
C ARG A 20 12.56 -1.64 15.60
N LEU A 21 11.60 -1.81 14.68
CA LEU A 21 10.25 -1.33 14.91
C LEU A 21 9.61 -2.11 16.06
N SER A 22 9.00 -1.38 17.00
CA SER A 22 8.14 -2.01 18.00
C SER A 22 6.79 -2.41 17.38
N LYS A 23 6.12 -3.38 18.01
CA LYS A 23 4.74 -3.77 17.69
C LYS A 23 3.82 -2.55 17.59
N ASP A 24 3.88 -1.63 18.56
CA ASP A 24 3.01 -0.45 18.59
C ASP A 24 3.28 0.50 17.41
N GLN A 25 4.54 0.63 16.98
CA GLN A 25 4.87 1.41 15.79
C GLN A 25 4.32 0.76 14.50
N ILE A 26 4.33 -0.57 14.40
CA ILE A 26 3.73 -1.29 13.26
C ILE A 26 2.22 -1.08 13.24
N VAL A 27 1.56 -1.26 14.38
CA VAL A 27 0.11 -1.07 14.54
C VAL A 27 -0.30 0.37 14.23
N SER A 28 0.45 1.35 14.74
CA SER A 28 0.21 2.77 14.46
C SER A 28 0.32 3.09 12.97
N ARG A 29 1.40 2.64 12.31
CA ARG A 29 1.60 2.84 10.87
C ARG A 29 0.47 2.22 10.05
N LEU A 30 0.03 1.01 10.40
CA LEU A 30 -1.15 0.39 9.78
C LEU A 30 -2.43 1.19 10.02
N GLY A 31 -2.59 1.77 11.22
CA GLY A 31 -3.65 2.71 11.53
C GLY A 31 -3.65 3.93 10.61
N ASP A 32 -2.49 4.56 10.43
CA ASP A 32 -2.33 5.74 9.56
C ASP A 32 -2.65 5.42 8.09
N LEU A 33 -2.18 4.26 7.60
CA LEU A 33 -2.50 3.77 6.26
C LEU A 33 -4.00 3.47 6.11
N THR A 34 -4.64 2.91 7.15
CA THR A 34 -6.08 2.66 7.17
C THR A 34 -6.87 3.96 7.09
N VAL A 35 -6.51 4.96 7.89
CA VAL A 35 -7.15 6.29 7.86
C VAL A 35 -6.97 6.95 6.50
N THR A 36 -5.77 6.84 5.91
CA THR A 36 -5.48 7.38 4.59
C THR A 36 -6.34 6.72 3.52
N ALA A 37 -6.42 5.38 3.50
CA ALA A 37 -7.29 4.66 2.57
C ALA A 37 -8.78 4.98 2.78
N ALA A 38 -9.23 5.13 4.02
CA ALA A 38 -10.62 5.48 4.35
C ALA A 38 -11.02 6.84 3.78
N LYS A 39 -10.12 7.83 3.82
CA LYS A 39 -10.34 9.16 3.24
C LYS A 39 -10.57 9.14 1.73
N LEU A 40 -10.17 8.06 1.03
CA LEU A 40 -10.36 7.92 -0.41
C LEU A 40 -11.75 7.39 -0.79
N VAL A 41 -12.51 6.83 0.16
CA VAL A 41 -13.84 6.24 -0.11
C VAL A 41 -14.81 7.31 -0.60
N THR A 42 -14.89 8.46 0.08
CA THR A 42 -15.81 9.55 -0.32
C THR A 42 -15.43 10.15 -1.69
N PRO A 43 -14.17 10.51 -1.98
CA PRO A 43 -13.75 10.88 -3.32
C PRO A 43 -14.08 9.81 -4.37
N ALA A 44 -13.86 8.52 -4.06
CA ALA A 44 -14.19 7.44 -4.98
C ALA A 44 -15.69 7.43 -5.34
N GLN A 45 -16.58 7.68 -4.37
CA GLN A 45 -18.03 7.79 -4.60
C GLN A 45 -18.42 8.98 -5.48
N GLN A 46 -17.65 10.07 -5.43
CA GLN A 46 -17.90 11.31 -6.16
C GLN A 46 -17.41 11.30 -7.62
N ILE A 47 -16.72 10.23 -8.04
CA ILE A 47 -16.29 10.10 -9.45
C ILE A 47 -17.52 10.00 -10.35
N ASN A 48 -17.62 10.92 -11.31
CA ASN A 48 -18.65 10.99 -12.35
C ASN A 48 -18.01 11.44 -13.68
N LEU A 49 -18.77 11.41 -14.79
CA LEU A 49 -18.23 11.71 -16.12
C LEU A 49 -17.80 13.18 -16.27
N ILE A 50 -18.55 14.10 -15.65
CA ILE A 50 -18.30 15.54 -15.71
C ILE A 50 -16.94 15.88 -15.05
N ASN A 51 -16.69 15.28 -13.89
CA ASN A 51 -15.43 15.44 -13.15
C ASN A 51 -14.27 14.63 -13.77
N GLY A 52 -14.55 13.65 -14.64
CA GLY A 52 -13.55 12.84 -15.32
C GLY A 52 -12.67 13.65 -16.29
N VAL A 53 -13.22 14.72 -16.87
CA VAL A 53 -12.50 15.66 -17.76
C VAL A 53 -11.49 16.52 -16.97
N LEU A 54 -11.71 16.73 -15.67
CA LEU A 54 -10.81 17.54 -14.81
C LEU A 54 -9.46 16.86 -14.50
N ILE A 55 -9.24 15.60 -14.93
CA ILE A 55 -7.93 14.94 -14.76
C ILE A 55 -6.82 15.74 -15.45
N VAL A 56 -7.09 16.36 -16.60
CA VAL A 56 -6.09 17.18 -17.31
C VAL A 56 -5.59 18.34 -16.44
N SER A 57 -6.40 18.81 -15.50
CA SER A 57 -6.06 19.90 -14.58
C SER A 57 -5.52 19.41 -13.22
N ASN A 58 -5.17 18.12 -13.07
CA ASN A 58 -4.78 17.51 -11.78
C ASN A 58 -5.78 17.79 -10.64
N ALA A 59 -7.06 17.90 -10.98
CA ALA A 59 -8.10 18.28 -10.04
C ALA A 59 -9.21 17.22 -9.99
N GLY A 60 -9.97 17.28 -8.91
CA GLY A 60 -11.18 16.49 -8.76
C GLY A 60 -11.00 15.11 -8.12
N PRO A 61 -12.12 14.41 -7.89
CA PRO A 61 -12.18 13.21 -7.05
C PRO A 61 -11.31 12.06 -7.59
N LEU A 62 -11.21 11.92 -8.91
CA LEU A 62 -10.41 10.88 -9.52
C LEU A 62 -8.90 11.13 -9.33
N HIS A 63 -8.44 12.37 -9.46
CA HIS A 63 -7.07 12.73 -9.13
C HIS A 63 -6.77 12.46 -7.65
N THR A 64 -7.65 12.88 -6.73
CA THR A 64 -7.52 12.61 -5.30
C THR A 64 -7.39 11.12 -5.00
N VAL A 65 -8.19 10.26 -5.64
CA VAL A 65 -8.11 8.80 -5.48
C VAL A 65 -6.77 8.28 -5.99
N VAL A 66 -6.34 8.66 -7.20
CA VAL A 66 -5.06 8.18 -7.77
C VAL A 66 -3.90 8.57 -6.86
N THR A 67 -3.77 9.85 -6.53
CA THR A 67 -2.69 10.36 -5.69
C THR A 67 -2.73 9.73 -4.30
N GLY A 68 -3.92 9.52 -3.75
CA GLY A 68 -4.11 8.82 -2.48
C GLY A 68 -3.66 7.36 -2.53
N LEU A 69 -4.01 6.62 -3.58
CA LEU A 69 -3.57 5.23 -3.76
C LEU A 69 -2.04 5.13 -3.85
N LYS A 70 -1.40 6.06 -4.56
CA LYS A 70 0.07 6.16 -4.60
C LYS A 70 0.67 6.44 -3.23
N GLY A 71 0.11 7.40 -2.49
CA GLY A 71 0.58 7.71 -1.14
C GLY A 71 0.44 6.53 -0.16
N VAL A 72 -0.63 5.74 -0.28
CA VAL A 72 -0.77 4.49 0.51
C VAL A 72 0.29 3.47 0.10
N ALA A 73 0.56 3.31 -1.20
CA ALA A 73 1.59 2.41 -1.71
C ALA A 73 3.01 2.82 -1.24
N GLU A 74 3.32 4.10 -1.29
CA GLU A 74 4.56 4.68 -0.76
C GLU A 74 4.66 4.44 0.75
N GLY A 75 3.57 4.66 1.49
CA GLY A 75 3.53 4.39 2.93
C GLY A 75 3.80 2.92 3.27
N PHE A 76 3.29 1.96 2.50
CA PHE A 76 3.66 0.55 2.64
C PHE A 76 5.13 0.30 2.30
N THR A 77 5.67 0.98 1.29
CA THR A 77 7.08 0.87 0.91
C THR A 77 7.97 1.34 2.05
N THR A 78 7.70 2.53 2.61
CA THR A 78 8.39 3.08 3.79
C THR A 78 8.24 2.17 5.01
N ALA A 79 7.05 1.61 5.25
CA ALA A 79 6.83 0.68 6.35
C ALA A 79 7.64 -0.61 6.17
N THR A 80 7.68 -1.16 4.95
CA THR A 80 8.46 -2.36 4.60
C THR A 80 9.95 -2.13 4.83
N THR A 81 10.50 -1.00 4.36
CA THR A 81 11.91 -0.66 4.60
C THR A 81 12.22 -0.55 6.09
N ALA A 82 11.30 0.01 6.89
CA ALA A 82 11.48 0.13 8.33
C ALA A 82 11.32 -1.20 9.09
N LEU A 83 10.64 -2.19 8.50
CA LEU A 83 10.59 -3.54 9.07
C LEU A 83 11.92 -4.29 8.92
N ALA A 84 12.80 -3.88 7.99
CA ALA A 84 14.08 -4.52 7.78
C ALA A 84 14.92 -4.57 9.07
N GLY A 85 15.36 -5.78 9.45
CA GLY A 85 16.13 -5.99 10.67
C GLY A 85 15.30 -6.03 11.97
N THR A 86 13.98 -5.89 11.89
CA THR A 86 13.08 -6.10 13.05
C THR A 86 13.12 -7.58 13.45
N GLY A 87 13.24 -7.83 14.76
CA GLY A 87 13.23 -9.18 15.31
C GLY A 87 11.83 -9.80 15.22
N ARG A 88 11.76 -11.14 15.23
CA ARG A 88 10.47 -11.84 15.22
C ARG A 88 9.68 -11.56 16.50
N PHE A 89 8.36 -11.43 16.37
CA PHE A 89 7.45 -11.35 17.49
C PHE A 89 7.07 -12.77 17.93
N SER A 90 7.61 -13.19 19.07
CA SER A 90 7.30 -14.47 19.72
C SER A 90 6.10 -14.40 20.65
N ASN A 91 5.65 -13.19 21.02
CA ASN A 91 4.45 -12.99 21.84
C ASN A 91 3.18 -13.09 20.95
N PRO A 92 2.24 -14.00 21.26
CA PRO A 92 1.00 -14.18 20.48
C PRO A 92 0.10 -12.95 20.47
N THR A 93 0.06 -12.18 21.56
CA THR A 93 -0.73 -10.92 21.64
C THR A 93 -0.17 -9.88 20.68
N SER A 94 1.15 -9.77 20.54
CA SER A 94 1.76 -8.82 19.60
C SER A 94 1.43 -9.14 18.16
N ALA A 95 1.43 -10.42 17.82
CA ALA A 95 1.08 -10.86 16.49
C ALA A 95 -0.43 -10.72 16.20
N GLU A 96 -1.29 -10.94 17.20
CA GLU A 96 -2.73 -10.66 17.12
C GLU A 96 -3.04 -9.17 16.89
N ASP A 97 -2.35 -8.27 17.60
CA ASP A 97 -2.54 -6.83 17.42
C ASP A 97 -2.16 -6.36 16.00
N ILE A 98 -1.05 -6.89 15.48
CA ILE A 98 -0.61 -6.62 14.10
C ILE A 98 -1.61 -7.21 13.10
N HIS A 99 -2.10 -8.43 13.32
CA HIS A 99 -3.14 -9.05 12.51
C HIS A 99 -4.40 -8.18 12.48
N ASN A 100 -4.90 -7.77 13.64
CA ASN A 100 -6.11 -6.95 13.76
C ASN A 100 -5.95 -5.60 13.06
N ALA A 101 -4.77 -4.98 13.16
CA ALA A 101 -4.47 -3.74 12.44
C ALA A 101 -4.47 -3.95 10.92
N LEU A 102 -3.88 -5.04 10.42
CA LEU A 102 -3.88 -5.39 9.00
C LEU A 102 -5.30 -5.70 8.51
N ASN A 103 -6.10 -6.43 9.29
CA ASN A 103 -7.48 -6.75 8.94
C ASN A 103 -8.37 -5.51 8.84
N ARG A 104 -8.20 -4.53 9.75
CA ARG A 104 -8.88 -3.23 9.64
C ARG A 104 -8.53 -2.51 8.34
N TYR A 105 -7.25 -2.52 7.97
CA TYR A 105 -6.82 -1.96 6.69
C TYR A 105 -7.47 -2.67 5.49
N THR A 106 -7.47 -4.00 5.45
CA THR A 106 -8.03 -4.75 4.31
C THR A 106 -9.54 -4.57 4.16
N ILE A 107 -10.29 -4.43 5.26
CA ILE A 107 -11.73 -4.11 5.23
C ILE A 107 -11.96 -2.74 4.55
N VAL A 108 -11.20 -1.71 4.94
CA VAL A 108 -11.31 -0.37 4.34
C VAL A 108 -10.89 -0.39 2.88
N GLN A 109 -9.81 -1.10 2.55
CA GLN A 109 -9.35 -1.29 1.18
C GLN A 109 -10.43 -1.97 0.32
N ALA A 110 -11.06 -3.04 0.81
CA ALA A 110 -12.13 -3.73 0.10
C ALA A 110 -13.33 -2.80 -0.16
N ARG A 111 -13.69 -1.94 0.81
CA ARG A 111 -14.73 -0.92 0.61
C ARG A 111 -14.36 0.08 -0.48
N LEU A 112 -13.13 0.60 -0.47
CA LEU A 112 -12.63 1.51 -1.51
C LEU A 112 -12.68 0.85 -2.90
N LEU A 113 -12.15 -0.37 -3.02
CA LEU A 113 -12.15 -1.13 -4.28
C LEU A 113 -13.58 -1.42 -4.77
N ASN A 114 -14.52 -1.67 -3.86
CA ASN A 114 -15.92 -1.86 -4.21
C ASN A 114 -16.53 -0.59 -4.82
N GLU A 115 -16.23 0.59 -4.28
CA GLU A 115 -16.68 1.87 -4.87
C GLU A 115 -16.08 2.12 -6.26
N LEU A 116 -14.79 1.80 -6.44
CA LEU A 116 -14.14 1.91 -7.76
C LEU A 116 -14.72 0.93 -8.78
N ARG A 117 -15.02 -0.31 -8.36
CA ARG A 117 -15.61 -1.34 -9.22
C ARG A 117 -17.02 -0.97 -9.68
N LYS A 118 -17.86 -0.41 -8.81
CA LYS A 118 -19.18 0.12 -9.19
C LYS A 118 -19.10 1.16 -10.30
N LYS A 119 -17.93 1.80 -10.44
CA LYS A 119 -17.66 2.82 -11.46
C LYS A 119 -16.77 2.32 -12.60
N ALA A 120 -16.51 1.02 -12.71
CA ALA A 120 -15.58 0.45 -13.69
C ALA A 120 -15.90 0.86 -15.14
N GLY A 121 -17.17 0.85 -15.56
CA GLY A 121 -17.57 1.29 -16.90
C GLY A 121 -17.36 2.78 -17.16
N LEU A 122 -17.66 3.62 -16.17
CA LEU A 122 -17.38 5.06 -16.23
C LEU A 122 -15.86 5.32 -16.31
N LEU A 123 -15.12 4.66 -15.44
CA LEU A 123 -13.67 4.73 -15.35
C LEU A 123 -13.03 4.30 -16.68
N ALA A 124 -13.49 3.21 -17.31
CA ALA A 124 -13.02 2.78 -18.62
C ALA A 124 -13.19 3.89 -19.68
N ARG A 125 -14.34 4.56 -19.71
CA ARG A 125 -14.62 5.68 -20.63
C ARG A 125 -13.73 6.90 -20.35
N ILE A 126 -13.58 7.28 -19.08
CA ILE A 126 -12.70 8.39 -18.68
C ILE A 126 -11.25 8.07 -19.08
N PHE A 127 -10.75 6.87 -18.81
CA PHE A 127 -9.36 6.52 -19.12
C PHE A 127 -9.04 6.39 -20.61
N SER A 128 -10.04 6.10 -21.45
CA SER A 128 -9.87 6.23 -22.90
C SER A 128 -9.54 7.67 -23.33
N LEU A 129 -9.89 8.67 -22.50
CA LEU A 129 -9.66 10.09 -22.77
C LEU A 129 -8.38 10.62 -22.10
N VAL A 130 -8.03 10.10 -20.91
CA VAL A 130 -6.95 10.67 -20.05
C VAL A 130 -5.83 9.69 -19.66
N GLY A 131 -5.83 8.46 -20.18
CA GLY A 131 -4.72 7.51 -20.03
C GLY A 131 -4.76 6.61 -18.79
N THR A 132 -3.61 5.99 -18.45
CA THR A 132 -3.43 4.92 -17.44
C THR A 132 -3.26 5.25 -15.94
N PRO A 133 -3.29 6.51 -15.41
CA PRO A 133 -2.81 6.82 -14.05
C PRO A 133 -3.42 6.00 -12.89
N THR A 134 -4.66 5.55 -13.00
CA THR A 134 -5.32 4.69 -12.00
C THR A 134 -4.84 3.25 -12.00
N THR A 135 -4.45 2.72 -13.16
CA THR A 135 -3.82 1.38 -13.25
C THR A 135 -2.53 1.39 -12.47
N ASP A 136 -1.74 2.45 -12.65
CA ASP A 136 -0.44 2.60 -12.01
C ASP A 136 -0.62 2.71 -10.49
N GLY A 137 -1.57 3.53 -10.02
CA GLY A 137 -1.88 3.63 -8.59
C GLY A 137 -2.42 2.33 -7.96
N LEU A 138 -3.31 1.60 -8.63
CA LEU A 138 -3.83 0.31 -8.13
C LEU A 138 -2.76 -0.79 -8.14
N GLU A 139 -1.90 -0.80 -9.16
CA GLU A 139 -0.80 -1.76 -9.29
C GLU A 139 0.34 -1.46 -8.29
N GLU A 140 0.66 -0.18 -8.08
CA GLU A 140 1.58 0.26 -7.03
C GLU A 140 1.06 -0.14 -5.65
N LEU A 141 -0.23 0.10 -5.37
CA LEU A 141 -0.85 -0.32 -4.12
C LEU A 141 -0.76 -1.84 -3.93
N ARG A 142 -1.03 -2.61 -5.00
CA ARG A 142 -0.91 -4.07 -5.00
C ARG A 142 0.49 -4.52 -4.61
N LYS A 143 1.51 -3.96 -5.27
CA LYS A 143 2.93 -4.27 -5.03
C LYS A 143 3.37 -3.87 -3.62
N GLY A 144 3.02 -2.67 -3.16
CA GLY A 144 3.37 -2.16 -1.84
C GLY A 144 2.75 -3.01 -0.72
N THR A 145 1.45 -3.28 -0.81
CA THR A 145 0.74 -4.13 0.17
C THR A 145 1.31 -5.56 0.19
N ASN A 146 1.71 -6.10 -0.97
CA ASN A 146 2.35 -7.41 -1.07
C ASN A 146 3.70 -7.48 -0.36
N ALA A 147 4.60 -6.55 -0.67
CA ALA A 147 5.92 -6.51 -0.07
C ALA A 147 5.81 -6.39 1.46
N PHE A 148 4.95 -5.49 1.96
CA PHE A 148 4.73 -5.29 3.38
C PHE A 148 4.18 -6.55 4.07
N THR A 149 3.15 -7.17 3.50
CA THR A 149 2.51 -8.33 4.12
C THR A 149 3.46 -9.53 4.17
N LEU A 150 4.28 -9.73 3.14
CA LEU A 150 5.32 -10.75 3.15
C LEU A 150 6.36 -10.52 4.26
N GLU A 151 6.74 -9.27 4.56
CA GLU A 151 7.60 -8.98 5.71
C GLU A 151 6.90 -9.24 7.05
N ILE A 152 5.63 -8.86 7.20
CA ILE A 152 4.86 -9.16 8.42
C ILE A 152 4.76 -10.68 8.65
N ILE A 153 4.53 -11.46 7.60
CA ILE A 153 4.48 -12.94 7.66
C ILE A 153 5.81 -13.53 8.15
N LYS A 154 6.96 -12.91 7.86
CA LYS A 154 8.27 -13.34 8.36
C LYS A 154 8.47 -13.03 9.85
N LEU A 155 7.81 -11.99 10.34
CA LEU A 155 7.93 -11.49 11.71
C LEU A 155 6.99 -12.18 12.70
N VAL A 156 5.85 -12.70 12.25
CA VAL A 156 4.84 -13.38 13.08
C VAL A 156 5.12 -14.89 13.17
N GLN A 157 5.35 -15.41 14.39
CA GLN A 157 5.69 -16.83 14.61
C GLN A 157 4.54 -17.82 14.90
N PRO A 158 3.40 -17.50 15.55
CA PRO A 158 2.36 -18.50 15.76
C PRO A 158 1.69 -18.90 14.42
N PHE A 159 1.68 -20.19 14.14
CA PHE A 159 1.28 -20.77 12.83
C PHE A 159 -0.18 -20.47 12.45
N ASN A 160 -1.08 -20.44 13.45
CA ASN A 160 -2.50 -20.14 13.27
C ASN A 160 -2.74 -18.69 12.78
N GLN A 161 -2.07 -17.71 13.38
CA GLN A 161 -2.19 -16.31 12.96
C GLN A 161 -1.53 -16.06 11.60
N LYS A 162 -0.45 -16.80 11.29
CA LYS A 162 0.19 -16.75 9.97
C LYS A 162 -0.77 -17.18 8.85
N SER A 163 -1.54 -18.25 9.03
CA SER A 163 -2.55 -18.67 8.04
C SER A 163 -3.69 -17.66 7.87
N GLU A 164 -4.14 -17.03 8.95
CA GLU A 164 -5.20 -16.01 8.88
C GLU A 164 -4.72 -14.75 8.15
N ILE A 165 -3.50 -14.29 8.43
CA ILE A 165 -2.87 -13.17 7.69
C ILE A 165 -2.79 -13.51 6.19
N VAL A 166 -2.37 -14.73 5.84
CA VAL A 166 -2.28 -15.18 4.44
C VAL A 166 -3.67 -15.18 3.77
N ASN A 167 -4.70 -15.66 4.45
CA ASN A 167 -6.07 -15.73 3.89
C ASN A 167 -6.68 -14.34 3.68
N VAL A 168 -6.59 -13.46 4.68
CA VAL A 168 -7.08 -12.07 4.59
C VAL A 168 -6.35 -11.33 3.47
N TYR A 169 -5.04 -11.56 3.34
CA TYR A 169 -4.23 -10.97 2.30
C TYR A 169 -4.58 -11.49 0.89
N ALA A 170 -4.74 -12.81 0.73
CA ALA A 170 -5.11 -13.42 -0.55
C ALA A 170 -6.46 -12.86 -1.07
N SER A 171 -7.46 -12.75 -0.18
CA SER A 171 -8.76 -12.15 -0.52
C SER A 171 -8.63 -10.70 -0.98
N SER A 172 -7.78 -9.90 -0.32
CA SER A 172 -7.52 -8.51 -0.74
C SER A 172 -6.85 -8.44 -2.12
N GLN A 173 -5.86 -9.30 -2.39
CA GLN A 173 -5.18 -9.35 -3.69
C GLN A 173 -6.13 -9.74 -4.83
N GLU A 174 -7.02 -10.72 -4.59
CA GLU A 174 -8.07 -11.08 -5.53
C GLU A 174 -9.01 -9.91 -5.82
N ALA A 175 -9.43 -9.17 -4.79
CA ALA A 175 -10.28 -8.00 -4.95
C ALA A 175 -9.61 -6.89 -5.80
N ILE A 176 -8.30 -6.67 -5.62
CA ILE A 176 -7.53 -5.74 -6.46
C ILE A 176 -7.45 -6.26 -7.90
N ALA A 177 -7.08 -7.53 -8.09
CA ALA A 177 -6.97 -8.15 -9.40
C ALA A 177 -8.30 -8.13 -10.17
N GLN A 178 -9.41 -8.40 -9.50
CA GLN A 178 -10.76 -8.29 -10.08
C GLN A 178 -11.11 -6.85 -10.47
N THR A 179 -10.68 -5.86 -9.69
CA THR A 179 -10.90 -4.45 -10.00
C THR A 179 -10.10 -4.01 -11.23
N ILE A 180 -8.86 -4.50 -11.37
CA ILE A 180 -8.02 -4.31 -12.56
C ILE A 180 -8.66 -4.99 -13.78
N LYS A 181 -9.13 -6.24 -13.64
CA LYS A 181 -9.76 -7.01 -14.73
C LYS A 181 -11.11 -6.46 -15.16
N ALA A 182 -11.96 -6.01 -14.23
CA ALA A 182 -13.26 -5.41 -14.55
C ALA A 182 -13.13 -4.20 -15.49
N ARG A 183 -11.97 -3.52 -15.48
CA ARG A 183 -11.64 -2.45 -16.41
C ARG A 183 -11.30 -2.94 -17.82
N SER A 184 -10.59 -4.06 -17.96
CA SER A 184 -10.15 -4.56 -19.28
C SER A 184 -11.27 -5.19 -20.10
N VAL A 185 -12.43 -5.49 -19.48
CA VAL A 185 -13.52 -6.26 -20.10
C VAL A 185 -14.71 -5.39 -20.52
N CYS A 186 -14.74 -4.09 -20.22
CA CYS A 186 -15.82 -3.22 -20.74
C CYS A 186 -15.60 -2.95 -22.24
N PRO A 187 -16.38 -3.55 -23.17
CA PRO A 187 -16.31 -3.16 -24.56
C PRO A 187 -16.82 -1.72 -24.68
N LEU A 188 -16.13 -0.92 -25.50
CA LEU A 188 -16.58 0.41 -25.90
C LEU A 188 -17.92 0.26 -26.63
N ILE A 189 -19.02 0.48 -25.92
CA ILE A 189 -20.33 0.81 -26.49
C ILE A 189 -20.50 2.31 -26.38
#